data_AF-A0A327JBU2-F1
#
_entry.id   AF-A0A327JBU2-F1
#
_cell.length_a   1.000
_cell.length_b   1.000
_cell.length_c   1.000
_cell.angle_alpha   90.00
_cell.angle_beta   90.00
_cell.angle_gamma   90.00
#
_symmetry.space_group_name_H-M   'P 1'
#
loop_
_entity.id
_entity.type
_entity.pdbx_description
1 polymer ?
#
loop_
_entity_poly.entity_id
_entity_poly.type
_entity_poly.pdbx_seq_one_letter_code
_entity_poly.pdbx_strand_id
1 'polypeptide(L)'
;NDLMNAEADSTKVSLSDYARPTVTISLPKVDGYNVAQLLYMLEVQTAIAGELYNVDTYSQPGVEQSKNYTYALMGRAGYEDSAKTLQTKMASLASLGS
;
A
#
# COMPACT_ATOMS: atom_id res chain seq x y z
N ASN A 1 -24.02 -3.01 -22.68
CA ASN A 1 -23.26 -3.39 -21.47
C ASN A 1 -24.22 -3.38 -20.28
N ASP A 2 -25.47 -3.78 -20.51
CA ASP A 2 -26.57 -3.20 -19.74
C ASP A 2 -26.79 -4.00 -18.46
N LEU A 3 -26.56 -5.32 -18.54
CA LEU A 3 -26.51 -6.20 -17.37
C LEU A 3 -25.41 -5.76 -16.38
N MET A 4 -24.18 -5.55 -16.85
CA MET A 4 -23.07 -5.17 -15.97
C MET A 4 -23.29 -3.79 -15.34
N ASN A 5 -23.86 -2.84 -16.08
CA ASN A 5 -24.23 -1.53 -15.52
C ASN A 5 -25.33 -1.66 -14.45
N ALA A 6 -26.36 -2.48 -14.72
CA ALA A 6 -27.42 -2.74 -13.75
C ALA A 6 -26.89 -3.42 -12.47
N GLU A 7 -25.94 -4.35 -12.60
CA GLU A 7 -25.26 -5.00 -11.46
C GLU A 7 -24.44 -3.99 -10.64
N ALA A 8 -23.71 -3.09 -11.30
CA ALA A 8 -22.95 -2.03 -10.63
C ALA A 8 -23.87 -1.07 -9.86
N ASP A 9 -24.96 -0.61 -10.49
CA ASP A 9 -25.94 0.28 -9.86
C ASP A 9 -26.64 -0.41 -8.69
N SER A 10 -27.07 -1.66 -8.85
CA SER A 10 -27.68 -2.45 -7.77
C SER A 10 -26.73 -2.63 -6.59
N THR A 11 -25.44 -2.88 -6.85
CA THR A 11 -24.43 -3.04 -5.80
C THR A 11 -24.19 -1.73 -5.06
N LYS A 12 -24.11 -0.61 -5.77
CA LYS A 12 -23.95 0.73 -5.18
C LYS A 12 -25.12 1.07 -4.23
N VAL A 13 -26.36 0.78 -4.64
CA VAL A 13 -27.54 0.99 -3.80
C VAL A 13 -27.50 0.10 -2.56
N SER A 14 -27.22 -1.20 -2.73
CA SER A 14 -27.11 -2.14 -1.60
C SER A 14 -26.07 -1.69 -0.57
N LEU A 15 -24.87 -1.29 -1.00
CA LEU A 15 -23.84 -0.76 -0.08
C LEU A 15 -24.31 0.49 0.66
N SER A 16 -25.06 1.37 -0.01
CA SER A 16 -25.65 2.56 0.60
C SER A 16 -26.70 2.20 1.66
N ASP A 17 -27.55 1.19 1.42
CA ASP A 17 -28.56 0.73 2.38
C ASP A 17 -27.91 0.22 3.69
N TYR A 18 -26.72 -0.35 3.60
CA TYR A 18 -25.91 -0.77 4.76
C TYR A 18 -24.94 0.31 5.26
N ALA A 19 -25.13 1.57 4.86
CA ALA A 19 -24.29 2.72 5.25
C ALA A 19 -22.79 2.49 5.03
N ARG A 20 -22.42 1.76 3.95
CA ARG A 20 -21.03 1.50 3.59
C ARG A 20 -20.53 2.59 2.63
N PRO A 21 -19.53 3.40 3.02
CA PRO A 21 -18.98 4.43 2.15
C PRO A 21 -18.49 3.84 0.83
N THR A 22 -18.90 4.45 -0.28
CA THR A 22 -18.61 3.97 -1.64
C THR A 22 -18.25 5.14 -2.54
N VAL A 23 -17.30 4.93 -3.46
CA VAL A 23 -16.85 5.92 -4.45
C VAL A 23 -16.92 5.29 -5.84
N THR A 24 -17.33 6.06 -6.84
CA THR A 24 -17.33 5.66 -8.25
C THR A 24 -16.42 6.60 -9.03
N ILE A 25 -15.47 6.04 -9.80
CA ILE A 25 -14.63 6.79 -10.74
C ILE A 25 -15.02 6.35 -12.15
N SER A 26 -15.53 7.27 -12.95
CA SER A 26 -16.01 6.98 -14.31
C SER A 26 -15.02 7.49 -15.35
N LEU A 27 -14.59 6.60 -16.24
CA LEU A 27 -13.75 6.95 -17.38
C LEU A 27 -14.64 7.07 -18.64
N PRO A 28 -14.55 8.15 -19.43
CA PRO A 28 -15.28 8.28 -20.69
C PRO A 28 -14.98 7.15 -21.69
N LYS A 29 -13.72 6.68 -21.70
CA LYS A 29 -13.26 5.56 -22.52
C LYS A 29 -12.05 4.90 -21.86
N VAL A 30 -11.88 3.60 -22.08
CA VAL A 30 -10.65 2.89 -21.70
C VAL A 30 -9.63 3.04 -22.81
N ASP A 31 -8.76 4.04 -22.69
CA ASP A 31 -7.61 4.28 -23.55
C ASP A 31 -6.46 4.91 -22.77
N GLY A 32 -5.28 5.03 -23.40
CA GLY A 32 -4.09 5.54 -22.74
C GLY A 32 -4.25 6.97 -22.18
N TYR A 33 -5.05 7.82 -22.82
CA TYR A 33 -5.26 9.20 -22.38
C TYR A 33 -6.09 9.27 -21.09
N ASN A 34 -7.19 8.51 -21.03
CA ASN A 34 -8.07 8.48 -19.86
C ASN A 34 -7.44 7.69 -18.70
N VAL A 35 -6.67 6.62 -19.00
CA VAL A 35 -5.93 5.87 -17.98
C VAL A 35 -4.82 6.71 -17.38
N ALA A 36 -4.08 7.50 -18.17
CA ALA A 36 -3.06 8.40 -17.65
C ALA A 36 -3.63 9.43 -16.66
N GLN A 37 -4.81 9.98 -16.95
CA GLN A 37 -5.51 10.88 -16.03
C GLN A 37 -5.90 10.18 -14.73
N LEU A 38 -6.42 8.95 -14.80
CA LEU A 38 -6.76 8.17 -13.62
C LEU A 38 -5.52 7.94 -12.74
N LEU A 39 -4.41 7.52 -13.34
CA LEU A 39 -3.15 7.27 -12.60
C LEU A 39 -2.64 8.53 -11.92
N TYR A 40 -2.57 9.65 -12.65
CA TYR A 40 -2.12 10.92 -12.09
C TYR A 40 -3.03 11.40 -10.95
N MET A 41 -4.34 11.28 -11.11
CA MET A 41 -5.30 11.61 -10.05
C MET A 41 -5.08 10.74 -8.80
N LEU A 42 -4.83 9.44 -8.94
CA LEU A 42 -4.54 8.54 -7.81
C LEU A 42 -3.19 8.84 -7.13
N GLU A 43 -2.17 9.23 -7.89
CA GLU A 43 -0.87 9.67 -7.36
C GLU A 43 -1.02 10.94 -6.50
N VAL A 44 -1.72 11.94 -7.03
CA VAL A 44 -2.02 13.18 -6.29
C VAL A 44 -2.88 12.90 -5.06
N GLN A 45 -3.91 12.06 -5.18
CA GLN A 45 -4.74 11.65 -4.03
C GLN A 45 -3.89 11.00 -2.93
N THR A 46 -2.92 10.16 -3.31
CA THR A 46 -2.02 9.50 -2.36
C THR A 46 -1.18 10.53 -1.61
N ALA A 47 -0.59 11.51 -2.30
CA ALA A 47 0.18 12.57 -1.65
C ALA A 47 -0.66 13.39 -0.67
N ILE A 48 -1.89 13.77 -1.07
CA ILE A 48 -2.82 14.52 -0.20
C ILE A 48 -3.22 13.67 1.02
N ALA A 49 -3.50 12.38 0.82
CA ALA A 49 -3.84 11.47 1.91
C ALA A 49 -2.67 11.30 2.89
N GLY A 50 -1.43 11.25 2.40
CA GLY A 50 -0.24 11.24 3.24
C GLY A 50 -0.19 12.40 4.22
N GLU A 51 -0.33 13.62 3.69
CA GLU A 51 -0.38 14.83 4.50
C GLU A 51 -1.56 14.80 5.49
N LEU A 52 -2.76 14.43 5.02
CA LEU A 52 -3.96 14.35 5.86
C LEU A 52 -3.81 13.36 7.02
N TYR A 53 -3.14 12.22 6.78
CA TYR A 53 -2.92 11.20 7.79
C TYR A 53 -1.60 11.37 8.57
N ASN A 54 -0.86 12.45 8.31
CA ASN A 54 0.47 12.70 8.89
C ASN A 54 1.42 11.50 8.69
N VAL A 55 1.40 10.92 7.49
CA VAL A 55 2.25 9.82 7.05
C VAL A 55 3.11 10.31 5.88
N ASP A 56 4.41 10.07 5.97
CA ASP A 56 5.32 10.33 4.84
C ASP A 56 5.05 9.32 3.71
N THR A 57 4.43 9.78 2.63
CA THR A 57 4.10 8.97 1.45
C THR A 57 5.26 8.75 0.50
N TYR A 58 6.40 9.40 0.73
CA TYR A 58 7.56 9.33 -0.14
C TYR A 58 8.67 8.46 0.44
N SER A 59 8.60 8.07 1.72
CA SER A 59 9.52 7.11 2.32
C SER A 59 8.92 5.72 2.49
N GLN A 60 9.79 4.71 2.40
CA GLN A 60 9.42 3.29 2.56
C GLN A 60 10.43 2.59 3.49
N PRO A 61 10.53 3.01 4.77
CA PRO A 61 11.59 2.57 5.66
C PRO A 61 11.58 1.05 5.90
N GLY A 62 10.40 0.42 5.93
CA GLY A 62 10.28 -1.02 6.11
C GLY A 62 10.90 -1.84 4.97
N VAL A 63 10.85 -1.35 3.74
CA VAL A 63 11.38 -2.05 2.56
C VAL A 63 12.91 -2.05 2.58
N GLU A 64 13.52 -0.91 2.86
CA GLU A 64 14.99 -0.81 2.92
C GLU A 64 15.55 -1.55 4.14
N GLN A 65 14.89 -1.50 5.30
CA GLN A 65 15.29 -2.28 6.47
C GLN A 65 15.19 -3.78 6.22
N SER A 66 14.12 -4.24 5.55
CA SER A 66 13.97 -5.63 5.13
C SER A 66 15.15 -6.10 4.26
N LYS A 67 15.51 -5.33 3.22
CA LYS A 67 16.66 -5.64 2.36
C LYS A 67 17.97 -5.73 3.15
N ASN A 68 18.20 -4.80 4.06
CA ASN A 68 19.40 -4.80 4.91
C ASN A 68 19.47 -6.05 5.79
N TYR A 69 18.35 -6.47 6.37
CA TYR A 69 18.27 -7.71 7.15
C TYR A 69 18.50 -8.95 6.28
N THR A 70 17.96 -8.99 5.06
CA THR A 70 18.25 -10.09 4.12
C THR A 70 19.73 -10.16 3.76
N TYR A 71 20.37 -9.03 3.45
CA TYR A 71 21.81 -9.00 3.15
C TYR A 71 22.67 -9.42 4.35
N ALA A 72 22.28 -9.01 5.54
CA ALA A 72 22.92 -9.41 6.79
C ALA A 72 22.80 -10.93 7.03
N LEU A 73 21.61 -11.52 6.84
CA LEU A 73 21.39 -12.97 6.98
C LEU A 73 22.19 -13.78 5.96
N MET A 74 22.37 -13.25 4.75
CA MET A 74 23.16 -13.88 3.70
C MET A 74 24.68 -13.66 3.87
N GLY A 75 25.12 -13.01 4.94
CA GLY A 75 26.55 -12.81 5.23
C GLY A 75 27.26 -11.88 4.25
N ARG A 76 26.55 -10.93 3.65
CA ARG A 76 27.15 -9.98 2.69
C ARG A 76 28.13 -9.05 3.41
N ALA A 77 29.36 -8.94 2.87
CA ALA A 77 30.36 -8.01 3.39
C ALA A 77 29.84 -6.56 3.40
N GLY A 78 30.07 -5.85 4.51
CA GLY A 78 29.58 -4.48 4.74
C GLY A 78 28.23 -4.39 5.46
N TYR A 79 27.62 -5.51 5.86
CA TYR A 79 26.34 -5.58 6.59
C TYR A 79 26.49 -6.17 8.01
N GLU A 80 27.71 -6.22 8.56
CA GLU A 80 28.04 -6.87 9.83
C GLU A 80 27.28 -6.25 11.01
N ASP A 81 27.10 -4.94 11.03
CA ASP A 81 26.36 -4.25 12.10
C ASP A 81 24.84 -4.46 11.99
N SER A 82 24.32 -4.60 10.76
CA SER A 82 22.94 -5.01 10.54
C SER A 82 22.71 -6.45 11.03
N ALA A 83 23.68 -7.35 10.85
CA ALA A 83 23.62 -8.72 11.34
C ALA A 83 23.58 -8.79 12.87
N LYS A 84 24.43 -8.00 13.57
CA LYS A 84 24.41 -7.90 15.04
C LYS A 84 23.06 -7.39 15.54
N THR A 85 22.58 -6.29 14.95
CA THR A 85 21.28 -5.69 15.32
C THR A 85 20.14 -6.69 15.13
N LEU A 86 20.15 -7.43 14.02
CA LEU A 86 19.14 -8.45 13.73
C LEU A 86 19.19 -9.60 14.74
N GLN A 87 20.38 -10.13 15.06
CA GLN A 87 20.55 -11.20 16.05
C GLN A 87 19.99 -10.79 17.42
N THR A 88 20.28 -9.58 17.88
CA THR A 88 19.73 -9.05 19.15
C THR A 88 18.21 -8.98 19.12
N LYS A 89 17.61 -8.46 18.03
CA LYS A 89 16.15 -8.38 17.89
C LYS A 89 15.49 -9.77 17.86
N MET A 90 16.06 -10.71 17.11
CA MET A 90 15.55 -12.08 17.02
C MET A 90 15.59 -12.80 18.39
N ALA A 91 16.66 -12.61 19.16
CA ALA A 91 16.76 -13.16 20.52
C ALA A 91 15.69 -12.57 21.46
N SER A 92 15.43 -11.26 21.39
CA SER A 92 14.39 -10.61 22.19
C SER A 92 12.96 -11.07 21.85
N LEU A 93 12.68 -11.31 20.56
CA LEU A 93 11.40 -11.84 20.10
C LEU A 93 11.16 -13.28 20.55
N ALA A 94 12.22 -14.11 20.56
CA ALA A 94 12.14 -15.47 21.06
C ALA A 94 11.80 -15.53 22.56
N SER A 95 12.25 -14.54 23.36
CA SER A 95 11.94 -14.45 24.79
C SER A 95 10.55 -13.88 25.13
N LEU A 96 9.86 -13.25 24.19
CA LEU A 96 8.50 -12.70 24.37
C LEU A 96 7.39 -13.72 24.06
N GLY A 97 7.74 -14.81 23.38
CA GLY A 97 6.83 -15.92 23.06
C GLY A 97 6.91 -17.11 24.02
N SER A 98 7.74 -17.02 25.06
CA SER A 98 7.89 -18.00 26.15
C SER A 98 7.32 -17.45 27.45
#